data_AF-A0A060Y2D8-F1
#
_entry.id   AF-A0A060Y2D8-F1
#
_cell.length_a   1.000
_cell.length_b   1.000
_cell.length_c   1.000
_cell.angle_alpha   90.00
_cell.angle_beta   90.00
_cell.angle_gamma   90.00
#
_symmetry.space_group_name_H-M   'P 1'
#
loop_
_entity.id
_entity.type
_entity.pdbx_description
1 polymer ?
#
loop_
_entity_poly.entity_id
_entity_poly.type
_entity_poly.pdbx_seq_one_letter_code
_entity_poly.pdbx_strand_id
1 'polypeptide(L)'
;MSVVFMTCFPAVCKVESVMLEMQDPKTGVKSQPQRLVSTTIPHAITGEDIVAWLTNCYSIGAEEAWALGTMLVAFGYIYPLQDHKRLVIKPDASLYRFQTPYFWPAQQWPVEDTDYAIYLAKRNIRKKGVLALYEQVQYNSLHKWMNHKWDFIVMQAKEQYRAGKERKKPDRVVFDCQERAYWVVHRPPPGTVSAMDYGLERMVDPNTEEVTGFLQCLSYSRNFEEYFYTHRQTRTINAKFTAAVHSAKQTSDFFRRIMIFTQQSIMRPRVKSSVSIGALVKYSVTYNKHDPFLAPCLPSNPWVTDDVTYWFLNMANVGIPTKMRVERWTFSFGELLSDPRGRDDFRLFLKKEFSGENLAFWEACEDLKWGTAATMNDKAQQVYK
;
A
#
# COMPACT_ATOMS: atom_id res chain seq x y z
N MET A 1 4.87 2.12 -9.01
CA MET A 1 4.36 3.21 -8.14
C MET A 1 4.25 2.64 -6.75
N SER A 2 5.19 3.02 -5.88
CA SER A 2 5.41 2.38 -4.58
C SER A 2 4.41 2.92 -3.54
N VAL A 3 3.36 2.15 -3.27
CA VAL A 3 2.51 2.37 -2.10
C VAL A 3 3.22 1.77 -0.90
N VAL A 4 3.88 2.65 -0.14
CA VAL A 4 4.66 2.31 1.05
C VAL A 4 3.70 1.79 2.12
N PHE A 5 3.81 0.50 2.42
CA PHE A 5 3.06 -0.28 3.41
C PHE A 5 3.29 0.26 4.83
N MET A 6 2.65 1.40 5.15
CA MET A 6 2.53 1.82 6.54
C MET A 6 1.54 0.94 7.35
N THR A 7 1.03 -0.16 6.77
CA THR A 7 -0.24 -0.76 7.18
C THR A 7 -0.35 -2.30 7.06
N CYS A 8 0.65 -3.10 7.46
CA CYS A 8 0.37 -4.55 7.57
C CYS A 8 -0.80 -4.82 8.52
N PHE A 9 -0.91 -4.13 9.67
CA PHE A 9 -2.03 -4.34 10.60
C PHE A 9 -3.42 -3.93 10.05
N PRO A 10 -3.63 -2.70 9.52
CA PRO A 10 -4.95 -2.29 9.03
C PRO A 10 -5.43 -3.03 7.79
N ALA A 11 -4.53 -3.44 6.89
CA ALA A 11 -4.91 -4.21 5.70
C ALA A 11 -5.24 -5.66 6.07
N VAL A 12 -4.44 -6.27 6.94
CA VAL A 12 -4.70 -7.63 7.47
C VAL A 12 -6.04 -7.69 8.19
N CYS A 13 -6.35 -6.78 9.11
CA CYS A 13 -7.64 -6.76 9.80
C CYS A 13 -8.84 -6.62 8.84
N LYS A 14 -8.68 -5.89 7.73
CA LYS A 14 -9.71 -5.81 6.68
C LYS A 14 -9.91 -7.16 6.00
N VAL A 15 -8.82 -7.84 5.63
CA VAL A 15 -8.89 -9.15 4.96
C VAL A 15 -9.49 -10.22 5.88
N GLU A 16 -9.20 -10.18 7.18
CA GLU A 16 -9.81 -11.09 8.16
C GLU A 16 -11.34 -10.93 8.20
N SER A 17 -11.86 -9.69 8.17
CA SER A 17 -13.30 -9.44 8.07
C SER A 17 -13.89 -10.08 6.80
N VAL A 18 -13.21 -9.92 5.66
CA VAL A 18 -13.63 -10.56 4.40
C VAL A 18 -13.64 -12.09 4.54
N MET A 19 -12.64 -12.68 5.21
CA MET A 19 -12.59 -14.14 5.42
C MET A 19 -13.74 -14.66 6.26
N LEU A 20 -14.19 -13.88 7.24
CA LEU A 20 -15.35 -14.23 8.06
C LEU A 20 -16.65 -14.13 7.24
N GLU A 21 -16.81 -13.08 6.44
CA GLU A 21 -17.98 -12.89 5.56
C GLU A 21 -18.06 -13.99 4.47
N MET A 22 -16.94 -14.35 3.86
CA MET A 22 -16.86 -15.43 2.87
C MET A 22 -17.19 -16.80 3.47
N GLN A 23 -17.04 -16.97 4.78
CA GLN A 23 -17.34 -18.20 5.50
C GLN A 23 -18.75 -18.21 6.12
N ASP A 24 -19.55 -17.14 5.93
CA ASP A 24 -20.91 -17.09 6.46
C ASP A 24 -21.77 -18.23 5.86
N PRO A 25 -22.48 -19.02 6.68
CA PRO A 25 -23.26 -20.17 6.19
C PRO A 25 -24.41 -19.82 5.24
N LYS A 26 -24.89 -18.56 5.25
CA LYS A 26 -26.04 -18.10 4.47
C LYS A 26 -25.61 -17.25 3.27
N THR A 27 -24.69 -16.32 3.49
CA THR A 27 -24.28 -15.32 2.49
C THR A 27 -22.88 -15.55 1.93
N GLY A 28 -22.11 -16.48 2.49
CA GLY A 28 -20.73 -16.77 2.09
C GLY A 28 -20.61 -17.61 0.82
N VAL A 29 -19.37 -18.03 0.53
CA VAL A 29 -19.04 -18.84 -0.65
C VAL A 29 -19.61 -20.25 -0.48
N LYS A 30 -20.33 -20.73 -1.49
CA LYS A 30 -20.91 -22.07 -1.48
C LYS A 30 -19.81 -23.13 -1.42
N SER A 31 -19.94 -24.05 -0.46
CA SER A 31 -18.98 -25.14 -0.28
C SER A 31 -19.52 -26.47 -0.81
N GLN A 32 -18.61 -27.32 -1.26
CA GLN A 32 -18.90 -28.64 -1.80
C GLN A 32 -17.97 -29.72 -1.23
N PRO A 33 -18.41 -30.99 -1.20
CA PRO A 33 -17.56 -32.09 -0.77
C PRO A 33 -16.49 -32.42 -1.82
N GLN A 34 -15.23 -32.44 -1.40
CA GLN A 34 -14.13 -32.96 -2.20
C GLN A 34 -14.11 -34.49 -2.13
N ARG A 35 -14.31 -35.17 -3.27
CA ARG A 35 -14.23 -36.64 -3.35
C ARG A 35 -12.80 -37.08 -3.65
N LEU A 36 -12.19 -37.84 -2.75
CA LEU A 36 -10.92 -38.55 -2.97
C LEU A 36 -11.19 -40.05 -3.08
N VAL A 37 -10.26 -40.80 -3.67
CA VAL A 37 -10.37 -42.25 -3.96
C VAL A 37 -10.87 -43.10 -2.77
N SER A 38 -10.60 -42.69 -1.53
CA SER A 38 -10.96 -43.46 -0.32
C SER A 38 -11.68 -42.64 0.76
N THR A 39 -11.87 -41.33 0.57
CA THR A 39 -12.45 -40.43 1.59
C THR A 39 -13.09 -39.21 0.95
N THR A 40 -14.21 -38.74 1.49
CA THR A 40 -14.81 -37.46 1.11
C THR A 40 -14.49 -36.43 2.19
N ILE A 41 -14.01 -35.24 1.80
CA ILE A 41 -13.66 -34.16 2.72
C ILE A 41 -14.59 -32.95 2.46
N PRO A 42 -15.39 -32.50 3.44
CA PRO A 42 -16.37 -31.42 3.26
C PRO A 42 -15.69 -30.05 3.08
N HIS A 43 -16.46 -29.00 2.80
CA HIS A 43 -16.03 -27.59 2.82
C HIS A 43 -14.90 -27.20 1.85
N ALA A 44 -14.85 -27.81 0.65
CA ALA A 44 -14.04 -27.26 -0.44
C ALA A 44 -14.85 -26.19 -1.19
N ILE A 45 -14.17 -25.17 -1.72
CA ILE A 45 -14.78 -24.10 -2.52
C ILE A 45 -14.12 -24.07 -3.90
N THR A 46 -14.83 -23.61 -4.93
CA THR A 46 -14.25 -23.45 -6.28
C THR A 46 -13.66 -22.07 -6.47
N GLY A 47 -12.71 -21.94 -7.39
CA GLY A 47 -12.18 -20.64 -7.76
C GLY A 47 -13.20 -19.76 -8.49
N GLU A 48 -14.07 -20.35 -9.31
CA GLU A 48 -15.20 -19.65 -9.94
C GLU A 48 -16.18 -19.06 -8.90
N ASP A 49 -16.56 -19.82 -7.86
CA ASP A 49 -17.47 -19.35 -6.81
C ASP A 49 -16.85 -18.24 -5.97
N ILE A 50 -15.54 -18.31 -5.68
CA ILE A 50 -14.82 -17.26 -4.97
C ILE A 50 -14.86 -15.95 -5.77
N VAL A 51 -14.49 -15.99 -7.05
CA VAL A 51 -14.45 -14.79 -7.90
C VAL A 51 -15.84 -14.22 -8.11
N ALA A 52 -16.85 -15.08 -8.34
CA ALA A 52 -18.24 -14.66 -8.46
C ALA A 52 -18.76 -14.01 -7.17
N TRP A 53 -18.43 -14.58 -6.00
CA TRP A 53 -18.81 -14.00 -4.72
C TRP A 53 -18.19 -12.62 -4.52
N LEU A 54 -16.90 -12.46 -4.79
CA LEU A 54 -16.19 -11.16 -4.66
C LEU A 54 -16.77 -10.10 -5.61
N THR A 55 -17.06 -10.49 -6.85
CA THR A 55 -17.69 -9.63 -7.87
C THR A 55 -19.02 -9.07 -7.35
N ASN A 56 -19.87 -9.94 -6.80
CA ASN A 56 -21.20 -9.58 -6.32
C ASN A 56 -21.16 -8.82 -4.99
N CYS A 57 -20.32 -9.24 -4.04
CA CYS A 57 -20.23 -8.66 -2.70
C CYS A 57 -19.74 -7.20 -2.76
N TYR A 58 -18.73 -6.92 -3.59
CA TYR A 58 -18.13 -5.59 -3.70
C TYR A 58 -18.62 -4.79 -4.91
N SER A 59 -19.46 -5.37 -5.77
CA SER A 59 -19.92 -4.73 -7.02
C SER A 59 -18.75 -4.26 -7.90
N ILE A 60 -17.72 -5.09 -8.01
CA ILE A 60 -16.49 -4.83 -8.78
C ILE A 60 -16.43 -5.65 -10.08
N GLY A 61 -15.55 -5.29 -11.00
CA GLY A 61 -15.34 -6.05 -12.23
C GLY A 61 -14.70 -7.43 -11.98
N ALA A 62 -14.92 -8.38 -12.88
CA ALA A 62 -14.41 -9.75 -12.75
C ALA A 62 -12.87 -9.82 -12.65
N GLU A 63 -12.15 -8.99 -13.42
CA GLU A 63 -10.69 -8.89 -13.37
C GLU A 63 -10.18 -8.39 -12.00
N GLU A 64 -10.88 -7.41 -11.41
CA GLU A 64 -10.53 -6.88 -10.09
C GLU A 64 -10.85 -7.90 -8.99
N ALA A 65 -11.99 -8.59 -9.08
CA ALA A 65 -12.35 -9.68 -8.19
C ALA A 65 -11.35 -10.84 -8.27
N TRP A 66 -10.87 -11.17 -9.47
CA TRP A 66 -9.83 -12.18 -9.69
C TRP A 66 -8.49 -11.75 -9.07
N ALA A 67 -8.09 -10.49 -9.23
CA ALA A 67 -6.89 -9.95 -8.60
C ALA A 67 -6.98 -10.00 -7.07
N LEU A 68 -8.14 -9.63 -6.51
CA LEU A 68 -8.42 -9.72 -5.07
C LEU A 68 -8.38 -11.17 -4.58
N GLY A 69 -9.01 -12.11 -5.31
CA GLY A 69 -8.94 -13.54 -5.01
C GLY A 69 -7.51 -14.09 -5.06
N THR A 70 -6.71 -13.65 -6.03
CA THR A 70 -5.28 -13.98 -6.12
C THR A 70 -4.52 -13.46 -4.91
N MET A 71 -4.81 -12.23 -4.46
CA MET A 71 -4.22 -11.67 -3.25
C MET A 71 -4.53 -12.54 -2.02
N LEU A 72 -5.79 -12.99 -1.85
CA LEU A 72 -6.18 -13.88 -0.74
C LEU A 72 -5.41 -15.20 -0.74
N VAL A 73 -5.12 -15.74 -1.93
CA VAL A 73 -4.30 -16.95 -2.09
C VAL A 73 -2.83 -16.67 -1.79
N ALA A 74 -2.30 -15.55 -2.28
CA ALA A 74 -0.91 -15.16 -2.10
C ALA A 74 -0.53 -14.92 -0.63
N PHE A 75 -1.43 -14.35 0.17
CA PHE A 75 -1.27 -14.18 1.62
C PHE A 75 -1.63 -15.43 2.44
N GLY A 76 -2.11 -16.49 1.80
CA GLY A 76 -2.38 -17.78 2.46
C GLY A 76 -3.68 -17.86 3.24
N TYR A 77 -4.61 -16.92 3.08
CA TYR A 77 -5.95 -17.01 3.69
C TYR A 77 -6.81 -18.09 3.04
N ILE A 78 -6.58 -18.33 1.74
CA ILE A 78 -7.20 -19.40 0.96
C ILE A 78 -6.05 -20.16 0.29
N TYR A 79 -6.11 -21.49 0.24
CA TYR A 79 -5.06 -22.28 -0.40
C TYR A 79 -5.61 -23.27 -1.42
N PRO A 80 -4.92 -23.46 -2.56
CA PRO A 80 -5.33 -24.41 -3.59
C PRO A 80 -5.06 -25.86 -3.15
N LEU A 81 -5.97 -26.77 -3.52
CA LEU A 81 -5.83 -28.19 -3.22
C LEU A 81 -5.00 -28.94 -4.27
N GLN A 82 -4.80 -28.33 -5.44
CA GLN A 82 -3.98 -28.81 -6.55
C GLN A 82 -2.96 -27.71 -6.91
N ASP A 83 -1.79 -28.09 -7.44
CA ASP A 83 -0.79 -27.11 -7.89
C ASP A 83 -0.41 -26.05 -6.82
N HIS A 84 -0.12 -26.53 -5.61
CA HIS A 84 0.12 -25.68 -4.42
C HIS A 84 1.35 -24.79 -4.46
N LYS A 85 2.10 -24.75 -5.58
CA LYS A 85 3.24 -23.85 -5.77
C LYS A 85 2.83 -22.55 -6.47
N ARG A 86 1.71 -22.58 -7.19
CA ARG A 86 1.17 -21.42 -7.89
C ARG A 86 0.13 -20.74 -7.01
N LEU A 87 0.55 -19.67 -6.33
CA LEU A 87 -0.31 -18.89 -5.43
C LEU A 87 -1.19 -17.90 -6.20
N VAL A 88 -1.95 -18.40 -7.17
CA VAL A 88 -2.86 -17.62 -8.01
C VAL A 88 -4.20 -18.33 -8.06
N ILE A 89 -5.30 -17.56 -7.97
CA ILE A 89 -6.63 -18.15 -8.09
C ILE A 89 -6.93 -18.47 -9.56
N LYS A 90 -7.52 -19.64 -9.81
CA LYS A 90 -8.00 -20.04 -11.14
C LYS A 90 -9.51 -19.85 -11.14
N PRO A 91 -10.09 -19.02 -12.02
CA PRO A 91 -11.54 -18.79 -12.07
C PRO A 91 -12.26 -19.96 -12.78
N ASP A 92 -12.03 -21.17 -12.28
CA ASP A 92 -12.57 -22.42 -12.80
C ASP A 92 -13.00 -23.34 -11.64
N ALA A 93 -13.27 -24.60 -11.95
CA ALA A 93 -13.66 -25.62 -10.97
C ALA A 93 -12.49 -26.10 -10.05
N SER A 94 -11.30 -25.48 -10.13
CA SER A 94 -10.19 -25.78 -9.23
C SER A 94 -10.61 -25.58 -7.78
N LEU A 95 -10.25 -26.54 -6.92
CA LEU A 95 -10.67 -26.54 -5.53
C LEU A 95 -9.68 -25.80 -4.63
N TYR A 96 -10.24 -25.03 -3.71
CA TYR A 96 -9.58 -24.28 -2.67
C TYR A 96 -10.19 -24.58 -1.31
N ARG A 97 -9.51 -24.17 -0.23
CA ARG A 97 -10.02 -24.20 1.14
C ARG A 97 -9.58 -22.96 1.90
N PHE A 98 -10.40 -22.54 2.86
CA PHE A 98 -10.01 -21.53 3.83
C PHE A 98 -8.92 -22.05 4.76
N GLN A 99 -7.97 -21.17 5.08
CA GLN A 99 -6.92 -21.40 6.06
C GLN A 99 -7.47 -21.17 7.47
N THR A 100 -6.93 -21.93 8.44
CA THR A 100 -7.26 -21.71 9.86
C THR A 100 -6.62 -20.41 10.38
N PRO A 101 -7.29 -19.63 11.26
CA PRO A 101 -6.74 -18.41 11.84
C PRO A 101 -5.36 -18.56 12.49
N TYR A 102 -5.05 -19.77 12.99
CA TYR A 102 -3.72 -20.08 13.53
C TYR A 102 -2.58 -19.87 12.52
N PHE A 103 -2.86 -20.00 11.22
CA PHE A 103 -1.88 -19.85 10.13
C PHE A 103 -2.07 -18.54 9.34
N TRP A 104 -2.88 -17.59 9.83
CA TRP A 104 -3.02 -16.30 9.17
C TRP A 104 -1.76 -15.43 9.39
N PRO A 105 -1.40 -14.58 8.41
CA PRO A 105 -0.21 -13.73 8.47
C PRO A 105 -0.28 -12.62 9.52
N ALA A 106 -1.41 -12.45 10.21
CA ALA A 106 -1.67 -11.41 11.20
C ALA A 106 -0.88 -11.53 12.50
N GLN A 107 -0.13 -12.61 12.69
CA GLN A 107 0.61 -12.81 13.91
C GLN A 107 1.79 -11.84 13.96
N GLN A 108 1.90 -11.13 15.08
CA GLN A 108 3.00 -10.20 15.36
C GLN A 108 4.38 -10.88 15.33
N TRP A 109 4.41 -12.21 15.42
CA TRP A 109 5.62 -13.00 15.54
C TRP A 109 6.16 -13.39 14.17
N PRO A 110 7.43 -13.05 13.86
CA PRO A 110 8.07 -13.50 12.63
C PRO A 110 8.18 -15.03 12.63
N VAL A 111 8.12 -15.61 11.44
CA VAL A 111 8.22 -17.07 11.29
C VAL A 111 9.61 -17.57 11.63
N GLU A 112 9.70 -18.36 12.71
CA GLU A 112 10.96 -18.89 13.20
C GLU A 112 11.51 -20.03 12.34
N ASP A 113 12.84 -20.05 12.18
CA ASP A 113 13.52 -21.14 11.49
C ASP A 113 13.41 -22.48 12.24
N THR A 114 13.21 -22.45 13.56
CA THR A 114 12.99 -23.65 14.40
C THR A 114 11.74 -24.40 13.94
N ASP A 115 10.63 -23.68 13.74
CA ASP A 115 9.36 -24.26 13.32
C ASP A 115 9.46 -24.84 11.91
N TYR A 116 10.20 -24.17 11.03
CA TYR A 116 10.41 -24.66 9.67
C TYR A 116 11.24 -25.95 9.67
N ALA A 117 12.27 -26.01 10.51
CA ALA A 117 13.07 -27.23 10.68
C ALA A 117 12.23 -28.40 11.20
N ILE A 118 11.33 -28.16 12.16
CA ILE A 118 10.39 -29.17 12.69
C ILE A 118 9.47 -29.67 11.56
N TYR A 119 8.92 -28.76 10.75
CA TYR A 119 8.07 -29.12 9.60
C TYR A 119 8.79 -30.02 8.59
N LEU A 120 10.01 -29.63 8.17
CA LEU A 120 10.81 -30.40 7.21
C LEU A 120 11.22 -31.76 7.79
N ALA A 121 11.64 -31.81 9.07
CA ALA A 121 11.97 -33.05 9.75
C ALA A 121 10.77 -34.00 9.81
N LYS A 122 9.58 -33.49 10.16
CA LYS A 122 8.33 -34.27 10.20
C LYS A 122 7.99 -34.87 8.82
N ARG A 123 8.12 -34.08 7.75
CA ARG A 123 7.92 -34.56 6.37
C ARG A 123 8.92 -35.63 5.96
N ASN A 124 10.19 -35.48 6.34
CA ASN A 124 11.23 -36.46 6.06
C ASN A 124 11.02 -37.78 6.83
N ILE A 125 10.51 -37.72 8.08
CA ILE A 125 10.15 -38.89 8.90
C ILE A 125 8.98 -39.66 8.28
N ARG A 126 7.97 -38.95 7.75
CA ARG A 126 6.78 -39.57 7.13
C ARG A 126 7.17 -40.46 5.94
N LYS A 127 8.01 -39.96 5.05
CA LYS A 127 8.53 -40.70 3.90
C LYS A 127 9.83 -40.07 3.42
N LYS A 128 10.93 -40.83 3.54
CA LYS A 128 12.25 -40.39 3.05
C LYS A 128 12.19 -40.08 1.55
N GLY A 129 12.79 -38.96 1.15
CA GLY A 129 12.88 -38.54 -0.26
C GLY A 129 11.67 -37.78 -0.82
N VAL A 130 10.75 -37.31 0.03
CA VAL A 130 9.56 -36.52 -0.41
C VAL A 130 9.81 -35.00 -0.41
N LEU A 131 10.90 -34.55 0.21
CA LEU A 131 11.28 -33.13 0.16
C LEU A 131 11.66 -32.75 -1.27
N ALA A 132 11.19 -31.59 -1.72
CA ALA A 132 11.66 -31.03 -2.99
C ALA A 132 13.15 -30.62 -2.87
N LEU A 133 13.83 -30.46 -4.00
CA LEU A 133 15.27 -30.15 -4.01
C LEU A 133 15.61 -28.90 -3.17
N TYR A 134 14.84 -27.81 -3.32
CA TYR A 134 15.05 -26.58 -2.54
C TYR A 134 14.81 -26.79 -1.03
N GLU A 135 13.79 -27.59 -0.66
CA GLU A 135 13.48 -27.94 0.73
C GLU A 135 14.60 -28.79 1.33
N GLN A 136 15.22 -29.67 0.54
CA GLN A 136 16.34 -30.48 0.97
C GLN A 136 17.60 -29.64 1.20
N VAL A 137 17.87 -28.66 0.33
CA VAL A 137 18.95 -27.67 0.53
C VAL A 137 18.72 -26.89 1.82
N GLN A 138 17.51 -26.39 2.05
CA GLN A 138 17.16 -25.66 3.27
C GLN A 138 17.24 -26.54 4.52
N TYR A 139 16.74 -27.79 4.47
CA TYR A 139 16.84 -28.75 5.57
C TYR A 139 18.29 -29.01 5.97
N ASN A 140 19.17 -29.23 5.00
CA ASN A 140 20.60 -29.46 5.24
C ASN A 140 21.28 -28.21 5.82
N SER A 141 20.91 -27.02 5.33
CA SER A 141 21.42 -25.75 5.85
C SER A 141 21.00 -25.54 7.31
N LEU A 142 19.73 -25.76 7.63
CA LEU A 142 19.19 -25.66 8.99
C LEU A 142 19.86 -26.68 9.91
N HIS A 143 19.98 -27.95 9.49
CA HIS A 143 20.67 -28.97 10.29
C HIS A 143 22.10 -28.56 10.67
N LYS A 144 22.83 -27.93 9.75
CA LYS A 144 24.18 -27.43 10.01
C LYS A 144 24.19 -26.22 10.96
N TRP A 145 23.27 -25.28 10.74
CA TRP A 145 23.25 -24.00 11.46
C TRP A 145 22.71 -24.12 12.91
N MET A 146 21.64 -24.88 13.09
CA MET A 146 20.96 -25.09 14.39
C MET A 146 21.18 -26.50 14.95
N ASN A 147 22.36 -27.08 14.70
CA ASN A 147 22.69 -28.45 15.13
C ASN A 147 22.51 -28.65 16.66
N HIS A 148 22.88 -27.65 17.46
CA HIS A 148 22.75 -27.66 18.92
C HIS A 148 21.30 -27.80 19.43
N LYS A 149 20.28 -27.52 18.59
CA LYS A 149 18.85 -27.71 18.90
C LYS A 149 18.24 -28.91 18.18
N TRP A 150 19.03 -29.69 17.43
CA TRP A 150 18.48 -30.66 16.49
C TRP A 150 17.77 -31.84 17.17
N ASP A 151 18.27 -32.29 18.31
CA ASP A 151 17.61 -33.34 19.08
C ASP A 151 16.20 -32.91 19.52
N PHE A 152 16.05 -31.65 19.94
CA PHE A 152 14.75 -31.06 20.25
C PHE A 152 13.85 -31.00 19.01
N ILE A 153 14.37 -30.54 17.87
CA ILE A 153 13.63 -30.47 16.59
C ILE A 153 13.12 -31.85 16.18
N VAL A 154 13.97 -32.88 16.25
CA VAL A 154 13.60 -34.27 15.91
C VAL A 154 12.60 -34.84 16.91
N MET A 155 12.75 -34.53 18.20
CA MET A 155 11.79 -34.92 19.23
C MET A 155 10.40 -34.35 18.95
N GLN A 156 10.32 -33.03 18.74
CA GLN A 156 9.08 -32.33 18.38
C GLN A 156 8.46 -32.87 17.09
N ALA A 157 9.26 -33.08 16.04
CA ALA A 157 8.78 -33.64 14.79
C ALA A 157 8.20 -35.06 14.93
N LYS A 158 8.83 -35.92 15.75
CA LYS A 158 8.32 -37.27 16.05
C LYS A 158 7.02 -37.23 16.85
N GLU A 159 6.93 -36.35 17.84
CA GLU A 159 5.73 -36.18 18.66
C GLU A 159 4.54 -35.70 17.82
N GLN A 160 4.73 -34.65 17.01
CA GLN A 160 3.69 -34.17 16.08
C GLN A 160 3.28 -35.24 15.06
N TYR A 161 4.23 -36.04 14.56
CA TYR A 161 3.93 -37.14 13.65
C TYR A 161 3.10 -38.25 14.32
N ARG A 162 3.39 -38.59 15.58
CA ARG A 162 2.61 -39.55 16.37
C ARG A 162 1.18 -39.04 16.60
N ALA A 163 1.02 -37.81 17.10
CA ALA A 163 -0.29 -37.19 17.29
C ALA A 163 -1.09 -37.11 15.98
N GLY A 164 -0.43 -36.84 14.85
CA GLY A 164 -1.07 -36.86 13.54
C GLY A 164 -1.63 -38.23 13.12
N LYS A 165 -1.00 -39.33 13.57
CA LYS A 165 -1.47 -40.70 13.28
C LYS A 165 -2.75 -41.09 14.02
N GLU A 166 -3.04 -40.47 15.15
CA GLU A 166 -4.25 -40.70 15.93
C GLU A 166 -5.48 -40.05 15.29
N ARG A 167 -5.29 -39.02 14.46
CA ARG A 167 -6.38 -38.36 13.71
C ARG A 167 -6.94 -39.24 12.60
N LYS A 168 -8.23 -39.05 12.32
CA LYS A 168 -8.92 -39.65 11.16
C LYS A 168 -8.22 -39.22 9.87
N LYS A 169 -8.26 -40.10 8.86
CA LYS A 169 -7.64 -39.86 7.54
C LYS A 169 -8.03 -38.52 6.88
N PRO A 170 -9.32 -38.12 6.78
CA PRO A 170 -9.68 -36.83 6.18
C PRO A 170 -9.08 -35.63 6.94
N ASP A 171 -9.14 -35.64 8.27
CA ASP A 171 -8.61 -34.55 9.10
C ASP A 171 -7.10 -34.41 8.96
N ARG A 172 -6.39 -35.55 8.87
CA ARG A 172 -4.94 -35.57 8.61
C ARG A 172 -4.59 -34.94 7.27
N VAL A 173 -5.35 -35.22 6.21
CA VAL A 173 -5.13 -34.64 4.88
C VAL A 173 -5.35 -33.13 4.90
N VAL A 174 -6.40 -32.64 5.56
CA VAL A 174 -6.65 -31.20 5.69
C VAL A 174 -5.52 -30.53 6.45
N PHE A 175 -5.10 -31.09 7.59
CA PHE A 175 -4.03 -30.53 8.40
C PHE A 175 -2.70 -30.46 7.64
N ASP A 176 -2.33 -31.54 6.93
CA ASP A 176 -1.13 -31.58 6.10
C ASP A 176 -1.15 -30.50 5.00
N CYS A 177 -2.33 -30.25 4.41
CA CYS A 177 -2.51 -29.22 3.39
C CYS A 177 -2.43 -27.80 3.97
N GLN A 178 -3.06 -27.55 5.12
CA GLN A 178 -3.03 -26.27 5.82
C GLN A 178 -1.61 -25.87 6.20
N GLU A 179 -0.87 -26.79 6.81
CA GLU A 179 0.52 -26.56 7.22
C GLU A 179 1.43 -26.37 6.01
N ARG A 180 1.25 -27.16 4.94
CA ARG A 180 2.00 -26.95 3.69
C ARG A 180 1.70 -25.58 3.07
N ALA A 181 0.43 -25.16 3.03
CA ALA A 181 0.06 -23.87 2.47
C ALA A 181 0.70 -22.71 3.25
N TYR A 182 0.71 -22.78 4.58
CA TYR A 182 1.39 -21.82 5.44
C TYR A 182 2.88 -21.68 5.08
N TRP A 183 3.59 -22.81 4.93
CA TRP A 183 5.02 -22.79 4.62
C TRP A 183 5.32 -22.34 3.19
N VAL A 184 4.45 -22.62 2.22
CA VAL A 184 4.64 -22.11 0.85
C VAL A 184 4.58 -20.58 0.81
N VAL A 185 3.77 -19.93 1.65
CA VAL A 185 3.70 -18.46 1.72
C VAL A 185 4.93 -17.87 2.40
N HIS A 186 5.36 -18.46 3.53
CA HIS A 186 6.45 -17.91 4.36
C HIS A 186 7.86 -18.36 3.96
N ARG A 187 7.98 -19.47 3.22
CA ARG A 187 9.23 -20.02 2.66
C ARG A 187 8.95 -20.47 1.21
N PRO A 188 8.65 -19.52 0.30
CA PRO A 188 8.26 -19.85 -1.05
C PRO A 188 9.40 -20.52 -1.84
N PRO A 189 9.08 -21.34 -2.85
CA PRO A 189 10.07 -21.88 -3.77
C PRO A 189 10.92 -20.76 -4.40
N PRO A 190 12.20 -21.01 -4.71
CA PRO A 190 13.04 -20.05 -5.42
C PRO A 190 12.39 -19.61 -6.73
N GLY A 191 12.40 -18.29 -7.00
CA GLY A 191 11.78 -17.69 -8.19
C GLY A 191 10.31 -17.30 -8.05
N THR A 192 9.67 -17.61 -6.92
CA THR A 192 8.32 -17.14 -6.60
C THR A 192 8.39 -15.79 -5.88
N VAL A 193 7.58 -14.82 -6.30
CA VAL A 193 7.41 -13.54 -5.60
C VAL A 193 6.72 -13.80 -4.26
N SER A 194 7.34 -13.39 -3.16
CA SER A 194 6.73 -13.51 -1.83
C SER A 194 5.76 -12.38 -1.58
N ALA A 195 4.51 -12.70 -1.23
CA ALA A 195 3.55 -11.71 -0.74
C ALA A 195 3.93 -11.13 0.64
N MET A 196 4.86 -11.79 1.34
CA MET A 196 5.34 -11.37 2.65
C MET A 196 6.53 -10.40 2.57
N ASP A 197 6.97 -10.03 1.36
CA ASP A 197 7.99 -8.99 1.19
C ASP A 197 7.37 -7.59 1.36
N TYR A 198 7.60 -6.98 2.52
CA TYR A 198 7.14 -5.63 2.86
C TYR A 198 8.23 -4.55 2.64
N GLY A 199 9.34 -4.90 1.98
CA GLY A 199 10.47 -4.01 1.74
C GLY A 199 11.38 -3.85 2.96
N LEU A 200 12.01 -2.68 3.09
CA LEU A 200 12.94 -2.40 4.19
C LEU A 200 12.21 -2.31 5.53
N GLU A 201 12.88 -2.79 6.58
CA GLU A 201 12.42 -2.61 7.95
C GLU A 201 12.33 -1.12 8.30
N ARG A 202 11.37 -0.79 9.16
CA ARG A 202 11.23 0.59 9.65
C ARG A 202 12.30 0.84 10.70
N MET A 203 12.97 1.98 10.60
CA MET A 203 13.91 2.46 11.62
C MET A 203 13.27 2.59 13.01
N VAL A 204 11.96 2.79 13.04
CA VAL A 204 11.16 2.99 14.24
C VAL A 204 10.03 1.96 14.23
N ASP A 205 9.96 1.12 15.26
CA ASP A 205 8.93 0.09 15.37
C ASP A 205 7.55 0.75 15.54
N PRO A 206 6.62 0.56 14.59
CA PRO A 206 5.30 1.18 14.66
C PRO A 206 4.43 0.70 15.81
N ASN A 207 4.79 -0.42 16.45
CA ASN A 207 4.08 -0.98 17.60
C ASN A 207 4.64 -0.49 18.94
N THR A 208 5.73 0.30 18.94
CA THR A 208 6.23 0.92 20.17
C THR A 208 5.32 2.08 20.59
N GLU A 209 5.01 2.13 21.89
CA GLU A 209 4.05 3.08 22.46
C GLU A 209 4.40 4.55 22.17
N GLU A 210 5.69 4.86 22.06
CA GLU A 210 6.22 6.20 21.77
C GLU A 210 5.81 6.75 20.38
N VAL A 211 5.53 5.87 19.43
CA VAL A 211 5.26 6.20 18.01
C VAL A 211 3.76 6.38 17.76
N THR A 212 2.94 5.60 18.47
CA THR A 212 1.48 5.73 18.46
C THR A 212 1.03 7.12 18.91
N GLY A 213 1.74 7.77 19.84
CA GLY A 213 1.40 9.13 20.32
C GLY A 213 1.61 10.25 19.30
N PHE A 214 2.69 10.21 18.51
CA PHE A 214 3.03 11.27 17.54
C PHE A 214 2.16 11.19 16.28
N LEU A 215 1.87 9.98 15.79
CA LEU A 215 1.06 9.76 14.59
C LEU A 215 -0.45 9.95 14.86
N GLN A 216 -0.97 9.54 16.02
CA GLN A 216 -2.38 9.84 16.37
C GLN A 216 -2.63 11.34 16.53
N CYS A 217 -1.67 12.10 17.07
CA CYS A 217 -1.80 13.55 17.21
C CYS A 217 -1.89 14.26 15.83
N LEU A 218 -1.06 13.85 14.86
CA LEU A 218 -1.06 14.41 13.51
C LEU A 218 -2.21 13.91 12.62
N SER A 219 -2.63 12.65 12.75
CA SER A 219 -3.80 12.12 12.03
C SER A 219 -5.11 12.74 12.53
N TYR A 220 -5.24 13.00 13.83
CA TYR A 220 -6.41 13.71 14.38
C TYR A 220 -6.41 15.20 14.03
N SER A 221 -5.26 15.85 13.83
CA SER A 221 -5.22 17.22 13.32
C SER A 221 -5.75 17.33 11.88
N ARG A 222 -5.65 16.28 11.06
CA ARG A 222 -6.25 16.25 9.71
C ARG A 222 -7.74 15.89 9.73
N ASN A 223 -8.18 15.02 10.65
CA ASN A 223 -9.59 14.60 10.75
C ASN A 223 -10.44 15.50 11.67
N PHE A 224 -9.86 16.51 12.32
CA PHE A 224 -10.59 17.45 13.18
C PHE A 224 -11.58 18.34 12.40
N GLU A 225 -11.39 18.54 11.10
CA GLU A 225 -12.31 19.34 10.27
C GLU A 225 -13.50 18.52 9.72
N GLU A 226 -13.37 17.20 9.55
CA GLU A 226 -14.43 16.36 8.98
C GLU A 226 -15.42 15.86 10.06
N TYR A 227 -14.99 15.75 11.32
CA TYR A 227 -15.75 15.08 12.38
C TYR A 227 -16.81 15.94 13.09
N PHE A 228 -16.83 17.27 12.89
CA PHE A 228 -17.82 18.15 13.54
C PHE A 228 -19.17 18.21 12.82
N TYR A 229 -19.29 17.65 11.62
CA TYR A 229 -20.52 17.77 10.84
C TYR A 229 -21.59 16.72 11.15
N THR A 230 -21.23 15.60 11.79
CA THR A 230 -22.19 14.51 12.00
C THR A 230 -21.94 13.78 13.34
N HIS A 231 -22.84 14.00 14.30
CA HIS A 231 -23.17 13.13 15.45
C HIS A 231 -22.83 13.59 16.88
N ARG A 232 -23.90 13.60 17.66
CA ARG A 232 -24.09 13.84 19.09
C ARG A 232 -23.68 12.63 19.94
N GLN A 233 -22.39 12.26 19.97
CA GLN A 233 -21.85 11.29 20.95
C GLN A 233 -20.44 11.69 21.42
N THR A 234 -20.35 12.78 22.17
CA THR A 234 -19.10 13.37 22.67
C THR A 234 -18.52 12.72 23.93
N ARG A 235 -19.22 11.77 24.58
CA ARG A 235 -18.78 11.22 25.89
C ARG A 235 -17.90 9.98 25.80
N THR A 236 -18.06 9.11 24.80
CA THR A 236 -17.32 7.84 24.72
C THR A 236 -15.95 7.97 24.04
N ILE A 237 -15.79 8.98 23.16
CA ILE A 237 -14.54 9.26 22.43
C ILE A 237 -13.50 9.92 23.36
N ASN A 238 -13.96 10.76 24.29
CA ASN A 238 -13.08 11.40 25.29
C ASN A 238 -12.39 10.37 26.20
N ALA A 239 -13.05 9.26 26.54
CA ALA A 239 -12.45 8.21 27.37
C ALA A 239 -11.32 7.44 26.66
N LYS A 240 -11.41 7.27 25.34
CA LYS A 240 -10.34 6.64 24.53
C LYS A 240 -9.19 7.61 24.25
N PHE A 241 -9.46 8.91 24.16
CA PHE A 241 -8.45 9.98 24.10
C PHE A 241 -7.59 9.99 25.38
N THR A 242 -8.20 9.87 26.56
CA THR A 242 -7.45 9.84 27.83
C THR A 242 -6.63 8.56 27.99
N ALA A 243 -7.11 7.40 27.51
CA ALA A 243 -6.40 6.13 27.67
C ALA A 243 -5.15 5.99 26.78
N ALA A 244 -5.19 6.50 25.53
CA ALA A 244 -4.08 6.36 24.57
C ALA A 244 -2.93 7.37 24.80
N VAL A 245 -3.23 8.51 25.43
CA VAL A 245 -2.22 9.53 25.78
C VAL A 245 -1.34 9.08 26.97
N HIS A 246 -1.75 8.05 27.72
CA HIS A 246 -1.14 7.71 29.01
C HIS A 246 0.01 6.67 28.99
N SER A 247 0.33 6.00 27.87
CA SER A 247 1.31 4.88 27.91
C SER A 247 2.71 5.16 27.35
N ALA A 248 2.92 6.19 26.52
CA ALA A 248 4.27 6.65 26.20
C ALA A 248 4.80 7.57 27.32
N LYS A 249 6.06 7.44 27.75
CA LYS A 249 6.70 8.42 28.65
C LYS A 249 6.86 9.76 27.92
N GLN A 250 5.81 10.56 27.92
CA GLN A 250 5.79 11.86 27.27
C GLN A 250 6.76 12.81 27.97
N THR A 251 7.75 13.28 27.23
CA THR A 251 8.76 14.18 27.75
C THR A 251 8.22 15.61 27.86
N SER A 252 8.83 16.44 28.71
CA SER A 252 8.50 17.87 28.77
C SER A 252 8.68 18.56 27.40
N ASP A 253 9.67 18.14 26.61
CA ASP A 253 9.91 18.66 25.25
C ASP A 253 8.75 18.33 24.29
N PHE A 254 8.14 17.14 24.42
CA PHE A 254 6.98 16.75 23.63
C PHE A 254 5.81 17.72 23.80
N PHE A 255 5.43 18.01 25.05
CA PHE A 255 4.35 18.96 25.34
C PHE A 255 4.69 20.38 24.87
N ARG A 256 5.94 20.82 25.05
CA ARG A 256 6.42 22.11 24.56
C ARG A 256 6.22 22.23 23.05
N ARG A 257 6.58 21.21 22.27
CA ARG A 257 6.40 21.21 20.81
C ARG A 257 4.93 21.25 20.40
N ILE A 258 4.06 20.50 21.08
CA ILE A 258 2.61 20.52 20.81
C ILE A 258 2.02 21.91 21.09
N MET A 259 2.42 22.54 22.19
CA MET A 259 1.96 23.89 22.52
C MET A 259 2.37 24.90 21.45
N ILE A 260 3.64 24.87 21.02
CA ILE A 260 4.15 25.75 19.95
C ILE A 260 3.37 25.51 18.65
N PHE A 261 3.20 24.25 18.25
CA PHE A 261 2.46 23.89 17.03
C PHE A 261 1.01 24.38 17.07
N THR A 262 0.33 24.19 18.20
CA THR A 262 -1.08 24.57 18.37
C THR A 262 -1.23 26.09 18.38
N GLN A 263 -0.37 26.80 19.10
CA GLN A 263 -0.35 28.27 19.10
C GLN A 263 -0.16 28.83 17.69
N GLN A 264 0.83 28.31 16.94
CA GLN A 264 1.05 28.71 15.55
C GLN A 264 -0.14 28.39 14.65
N SER A 265 -0.82 27.26 14.86
CA SER A 265 -1.96 26.82 14.03
C SER A 265 -3.22 27.65 14.24
N ILE A 266 -3.46 28.14 15.47
CA ILE A 266 -4.60 29.02 15.79
C ILE A 266 -4.42 30.40 15.13
N MET A 267 -3.18 30.87 15.01
CA MET A 267 -2.89 32.17 14.40
C MET A 267 -2.98 32.16 12.87
N ARG A 268 -3.18 31.00 12.23
CA ARG A 268 -3.32 30.90 10.76
C ARG A 268 -4.73 31.32 10.33
N PRO A 269 -4.87 32.32 9.44
CA PRO A 269 -6.18 32.67 8.88
C PRO A 269 -6.73 31.51 8.04
N ARG A 270 -8.04 31.28 8.12
CA ARG A 270 -8.75 30.23 7.36
C ARG A 270 -9.86 30.84 6.52
N VAL A 271 -10.14 30.17 5.41
CA VAL A 271 -11.30 30.48 4.55
C VAL A 271 -12.39 29.43 4.75
N LYS A 272 -13.63 29.78 4.45
CA LYS A 272 -14.74 28.82 4.49
C LYS A 272 -14.56 27.74 3.43
N SER A 273 -15.00 26.51 3.72
CA SER A 273 -14.95 25.40 2.77
C SER A 273 -15.69 25.71 1.46
N SER A 274 -16.79 26.46 1.52
CA SER A 274 -17.51 26.89 0.30
C SER A 274 -16.65 27.76 -0.63
N VAL A 275 -15.73 28.56 -0.07
CA VAL A 275 -14.81 29.41 -0.83
C VAL A 275 -13.67 28.57 -1.40
N SER A 276 -13.02 27.74 -0.56
CA SER A 276 -11.87 26.93 -0.99
C SER A 276 -12.27 25.84 -1.99
N ILE A 277 -13.35 25.09 -1.74
CA ILE A 277 -13.85 24.05 -2.65
C ILE A 277 -14.34 24.70 -3.95
N GLY A 278 -15.05 25.83 -3.87
CA GLY A 278 -15.48 26.58 -5.06
C GLY A 278 -14.30 26.98 -5.94
N ALA A 279 -13.19 27.43 -5.34
CA ALA A 279 -11.97 27.75 -6.06
C ALA A 279 -11.31 26.51 -6.70
N LEU A 280 -11.27 25.36 -6.00
CA LEU A 280 -10.72 24.10 -6.53
C LEU A 280 -11.53 23.57 -7.72
N VAL A 281 -12.86 23.62 -7.65
CA VAL A 281 -13.74 23.24 -8.76
C VAL A 281 -13.53 24.17 -9.94
N LYS A 282 -13.49 25.48 -9.71
CA LYS A 282 -13.23 26.48 -10.77
C LYS A 282 -11.88 26.22 -11.44
N TYR A 283 -10.82 25.95 -10.66
CA TYR A 283 -9.51 25.58 -11.19
C TYR A 283 -9.62 24.33 -12.07
N SER A 284 -10.17 23.24 -11.57
CA SER A 284 -10.29 21.98 -12.32
C SER A 284 -11.06 22.15 -13.63
N VAL A 285 -12.17 22.91 -13.63
CA VAL A 285 -12.96 23.20 -14.84
C VAL A 285 -12.17 24.06 -15.84
N THR A 286 -11.38 25.02 -15.35
CA THR A 286 -10.58 25.90 -16.22
C THR A 286 -9.48 25.12 -16.95
N TYR A 287 -8.83 24.16 -16.26
CA TYR A 287 -7.71 23.40 -16.81
C TYR A 287 -8.12 22.08 -17.49
N ASN A 288 -9.40 21.68 -17.48
CA ASN A 288 -9.82 20.37 -17.96
C ASN A 288 -9.44 20.10 -19.43
N LYS A 289 -9.52 21.10 -20.31
CA LYS A 289 -9.14 21.00 -21.73
C LYS A 289 -7.63 20.95 -21.94
N HIS A 290 -6.85 21.28 -20.92
CA HIS A 290 -5.39 21.28 -20.96
C HIS A 290 -4.78 20.03 -20.32
N ASP A 291 -5.61 19.10 -19.80
CA ASP A 291 -5.18 17.83 -19.24
C ASP A 291 -5.25 16.72 -20.31
N PRO A 292 -4.12 16.15 -20.75
CA PRO A 292 -4.09 15.10 -21.77
C PRO A 292 -4.77 13.78 -21.39
N PHE A 293 -5.08 13.55 -20.10
CA PHE A 293 -5.86 12.40 -19.66
C PHE A 293 -7.37 12.61 -19.79
N LEU A 294 -7.82 13.87 -19.74
CA LEU A 294 -9.24 14.22 -19.78
C LEU A 294 -9.69 14.74 -21.14
N ALA A 295 -8.78 15.35 -21.90
CA ALA A 295 -9.05 15.91 -23.21
C ALA A 295 -7.96 15.49 -24.22
N PRO A 296 -8.31 15.20 -25.48
CA PRO A 296 -7.33 14.87 -26.50
C PRO A 296 -6.42 16.07 -26.77
N CYS A 297 -5.12 15.83 -26.82
CA CYS A 297 -4.13 16.82 -27.25
C CYS A 297 -3.87 16.70 -28.76
N LEU A 298 -3.56 17.84 -29.40
CA LEU A 298 -3.34 17.92 -30.85
C LEU A 298 -1.84 18.09 -31.16
N PRO A 299 -1.29 17.39 -32.17
CA PRO A 299 -2.01 16.55 -33.13
C PRO A 299 -2.44 15.18 -32.56
N SER A 300 -1.66 14.62 -31.64
CA SER A 300 -2.00 13.38 -30.92
C SER A 300 -1.17 13.27 -29.63
N ASN A 301 -1.51 12.31 -28.76
CA ASN A 301 -0.74 12.02 -27.55
C ASN A 301 0.47 11.14 -27.90
N PRO A 302 1.73 11.63 -27.72
CA PRO A 302 2.92 10.89 -28.10
C PRO A 302 3.05 9.51 -27.46
N TRP A 303 2.48 9.30 -26.27
CA TRP A 303 2.52 8.01 -25.56
C TRP A 303 1.59 6.94 -26.15
N VAL A 304 0.66 7.34 -27.03
CA VAL A 304 -0.34 6.45 -27.63
C VAL A 304 -0.03 6.21 -29.12
N THR A 305 0.46 7.21 -29.82
CA THR A 305 0.65 7.19 -31.28
C THR A 305 2.11 7.12 -31.71
N ASP A 306 3.05 7.23 -30.77
CA ASP A 306 4.49 7.38 -31.01
C ASP A 306 4.86 8.60 -31.89
N ASP A 307 3.91 9.53 -32.10
CA ASP A 307 4.14 10.79 -32.80
C ASP A 307 4.58 11.89 -31.82
N VAL A 308 5.85 12.25 -31.89
CA VAL A 308 6.50 13.25 -31.02
C VAL A 308 6.22 14.71 -31.42
N THR A 309 5.42 14.95 -32.47
CA THR A 309 5.11 16.31 -32.97
C THR A 309 4.52 17.21 -31.88
N TYR A 310 3.68 16.67 -30.99
CA TYR A 310 3.13 17.43 -29.86
C TYR A 310 4.22 18.05 -28.98
N TRP A 311 5.30 17.32 -28.69
CA TRP A 311 6.41 17.85 -27.88
C TRP A 311 7.20 18.93 -28.62
N PHE A 312 7.46 18.74 -29.91
CA PHE A 312 8.14 19.75 -30.73
C PHE A 312 7.37 21.08 -30.77
N LEU A 313 6.04 21.02 -30.91
CA LEU A 313 5.18 22.20 -30.90
C LEU A 313 5.11 22.91 -29.54
N ASN A 314 5.39 22.20 -28.45
CA ASN A 314 5.31 22.72 -27.08
C ASN A 314 6.68 22.87 -26.40
N MET A 315 7.79 22.86 -27.15
CA MET A 315 9.13 23.13 -26.60
C MET A 315 9.20 24.50 -25.93
N ALA A 316 9.99 24.62 -24.86
CA ALA A 316 10.07 25.82 -24.02
C ALA A 316 10.32 27.11 -24.83
N ASN A 317 11.25 27.06 -25.79
CA ASN A 317 11.70 28.18 -26.62
C ASN A 317 11.17 28.10 -28.08
N VAL A 318 10.02 27.46 -28.30
CA VAL A 318 9.40 27.40 -29.63
C VAL A 318 9.16 28.82 -30.17
N GLY A 319 9.45 29.03 -31.46
CA GLY A 319 9.33 30.34 -32.09
C GLY A 319 7.88 30.86 -32.13
N ILE A 320 6.93 29.95 -32.35
CA ILE A 320 5.48 30.26 -32.38
C ILE A 320 4.79 29.32 -31.39
N PRO A 321 4.31 29.82 -30.23
CA PRO A 321 3.57 29.00 -29.28
C PRO A 321 2.22 28.57 -29.85
N THR A 322 1.74 27.40 -29.44
CA THR A 322 0.41 26.92 -29.82
C THR A 322 -0.68 27.81 -29.22
N LYS A 323 -1.84 27.89 -29.89
CA LYS A 323 -2.99 28.66 -29.39
C LYS A 323 -3.37 28.26 -27.95
N MET A 324 -3.42 26.97 -27.68
CA MET A 324 -3.76 26.42 -26.37
C MET A 324 -2.74 26.84 -25.28
N ARG A 325 -1.45 26.93 -25.63
CA ARG A 325 -0.41 27.42 -24.70
C ARG A 325 -0.60 28.90 -24.37
N VAL A 326 -0.90 29.73 -25.36
CA VAL A 326 -1.17 31.17 -25.17
C VAL A 326 -2.47 31.40 -24.39
N GLU A 327 -3.54 30.65 -24.69
CA GLU A 327 -4.80 30.71 -23.95
C GLU A 327 -4.58 30.41 -22.46
N ARG A 328 -3.71 29.45 -22.14
CA ARG A 328 -3.37 29.08 -20.75
C ARG A 328 -2.73 30.24 -19.97
N TRP A 329 -1.95 31.12 -20.62
CA TRP A 329 -1.38 32.30 -19.96
C TRP A 329 -2.45 33.24 -19.41
N THR A 330 -3.66 33.23 -19.98
CA THR A 330 -4.77 34.08 -19.53
C THR A 330 -5.45 33.59 -18.26
N PHE A 331 -5.19 32.35 -17.83
CA PHE A 331 -5.85 31.75 -16.67
C PHE A 331 -5.39 32.38 -15.36
N SER A 332 -4.11 32.73 -15.28
CA SER A 332 -3.56 33.44 -14.14
C SER A 332 -2.22 34.06 -14.50
N PHE A 333 -1.83 35.09 -13.75
CA PHE A 333 -0.51 35.69 -13.90
C PHE A 333 0.63 34.68 -13.64
N GLY A 334 0.40 33.70 -12.75
CA GLY A 334 1.36 32.64 -12.48
C GLY A 334 1.62 31.73 -13.70
N GLU A 335 0.61 31.46 -14.53
CA GLU A 335 0.78 30.67 -15.76
C GLU A 335 1.61 31.43 -16.80
N LEU A 336 1.36 32.73 -16.97
CA LEU A 336 2.15 33.59 -17.83
C LEU A 336 3.62 33.65 -17.37
N LEU A 337 3.87 33.82 -16.06
CA LEU A 337 5.23 33.91 -15.52
C LEU A 337 5.96 32.57 -15.46
N SER A 338 5.24 31.45 -15.35
CA SER A 338 5.88 30.12 -15.31
C SER A 338 6.36 29.69 -16.70
N ASP A 339 5.70 30.16 -17.76
CA ASP A 339 6.08 29.88 -19.14
C ASP A 339 7.26 30.77 -19.59
N PRO A 340 8.42 30.22 -20.01
CA PRO A 340 9.54 31.02 -20.51
C PRO A 340 9.14 31.94 -21.69
N ARG A 341 8.34 31.43 -22.62
CA ARG A 341 7.88 32.21 -23.78
C ARG A 341 6.90 33.29 -23.36
N GLY A 342 6.00 32.95 -22.43
CA GLY A 342 5.05 33.91 -21.84
C GLY A 342 5.77 35.06 -21.14
N ARG A 343 6.81 34.77 -20.36
CA ARG A 343 7.68 35.78 -19.75
C ARG A 343 8.40 36.65 -20.77
N ASP A 344 8.94 36.06 -21.83
CA ASP A 344 9.66 36.81 -22.87
C ASP A 344 8.73 37.81 -23.57
N ASP A 345 7.53 37.36 -23.95
CA ASP A 345 6.52 38.21 -24.59
C ASP A 345 6.00 39.29 -23.61
N PHE A 346 5.80 38.95 -22.33
CA PHE A 346 5.42 39.91 -21.29
C PHE A 346 6.51 40.95 -21.02
N ARG A 347 7.80 40.54 -21.02
CA ARG A 347 8.94 41.46 -20.89
C ARG A 347 8.99 42.44 -22.06
N LEU A 348 8.72 41.97 -23.28
CA LEU A 348 8.66 42.84 -24.46
C LEU A 348 7.51 43.84 -24.35
N PHE A 349 6.34 43.42 -23.85
CA PHE A 349 5.22 44.30 -23.58
C PHE A 349 5.58 45.39 -22.55
N LEU A 350 6.15 45.02 -21.39
CA LEU A 350 6.53 45.97 -20.35
C LEU A 350 7.61 46.97 -20.80
N LYS A 351 8.54 46.56 -21.67
CA LYS A 351 9.54 47.47 -22.24
C LYS A 351 8.93 48.57 -23.09
N LYS A 352 7.81 48.30 -23.79
CA LYS A 352 7.10 49.32 -24.58
C LYS A 352 6.44 50.37 -23.69
N GLU A 353 6.02 49.98 -22.50
CA GLU A 353 5.38 50.83 -21.48
C GLU A 353 6.38 51.36 -20.44
N PHE A 354 7.68 51.27 -20.69
CA PHE A 354 8.75 51.71 -19.78
C PHE A 354 8.58 51.19 -18.33
N SER A 355 8.16 49.92 -18.19
CA SER A 355 7.81 49.29 -16.90
C SER A 355 8.50 47.92 -16.68
N GLY A 356 9.62 47.68 -17.36
CA GLY A 356 10.30 46.38 -17.37
C GLY A 356 11.06 46.04 -16.08
N GLU A 357 11.36 47.04 -15.26
CA GLU A 357 12.16 46.95 -14.04
C GLU A 357 11.52 46.02 -13.00
N ASN A 358 10.19 46.05 -12.88
CA ASN A 358 9.45 45.22 -11.92
C ASN A 358 9.62 43.72 -12.19
N LEU A 359 9.56 43.32 -13.46
CA LEU A 359 9.77 41.93 -13.86
C LEU A 359 11.23 41.53 -13.65
N ALA A 360 12.19 42.38 -14.02
CA ALA A 360 13.61 42.11 -13.81
C ALA A 360 13.97 41.94 -12.33
N PHE A 361 13.40 42.78 -11.45
CA PHE A 361 13.56 42.65 -10.01
C PHE A 361 12.98 41.32 -9.48
N TRP A 362 11.79 40.93 -9.94
CA TRP A 362 11.18 39.66 -9.57
C TRP A 362 12.05 38.47 -10.02
N GLU A 363 12.58 38.50 -11.25
CA GLU A 363 13.47 37.44 -11.76
C GLU A 363 14.75 37.32 -10.94
N ALA A 364 15.34 38.46 -10.54
CA ALA A 364 16.52 38.47 -9.69
C ALA A 364 16.22 37.94 -8.27
N CYS A 365 15.04 38.22 -7.73
CA CYS A 365 14.58 37.64 -6.46
C CYS A 365 14.38 36.12 -6.53
N GLU A 366 13.81 35.60 -7.63
CA GLU A 366 13.66 34.15 -7.81
C GLU A 366 15.01 33.45 -7.97
N ASP A 367 15.97 34.05 -8.70
CA ASP A 367 17.34 33.54 -8.81
C ASP A 367 18.11 33.58 -7.47
N LEU A 368 17.82 34.56 -6.61
CA LEU A 368 18.34 34.60 -5.25
C LEU A 368 17.77 33.47 -4.38
N LYS A 369 16.44 33.24 -4.46
CA LYS A 369 15.72 32.26 -3.64
C LYS A 369 16.11 30.82 -3.96
N TRP A 370 16.29 30.51 -5.25
CA TRP A 370 16.61 29.15 -5.73
C TRP A 370 18.09 28.95 -6.11
N GLY A 371 18.90 30.00 -5.98
CA GLY A 371 20.33 29.96 -6.25
C GLY A 371 21.15 29.24 -5.19
N THR A 372 22.45 29.10 -5.44
CA THR A 372 23.36 28.45 -4.49
C THR A 372 23.53 29.29 -3.23
N ALA A 373 23.58 28.63 -2.06
CA ALA A 373 23.78 29.30 -0.77
C ALA A 373 25.06 30.15 -0.72
N ALA A 374 26.12 29.72 -1.41
CA ALA A 374 27.40 30.43 -1.47
C ALA A 374 27.28 31.84 -2.07
N THR A 375 26.44 32.02 -3.10
CA THR A 375 26.28 33.29 -3.80
C THR A 375 25.16 34.17 -3.23
N MET A 376 24.45 33.69 -2.21
CA MET A 376 23.21 34.32 -1.73
C MET A 376 23.45 35.72 -1.17
N ASN A 377 24.54 35.93 -0.42
CA ASN A 377 24.87 37.24 0.14
C ASN A 377 25.17 38.26 -0.96
N ASP A 378 26.06 37.90 -1.89
CA ASP A 378 26.46 38.79 -2.99
C ASP A 378 25.29 39.12 -3.90
N LYS A 379 24.46 38.12 -4.27
CA LYS A 379 23.24 38.33 -5.06
C LYS A 379 22.24 39.22 -4.32
N ALA A 380 22.05 39.05 -3.01
CA ALA A 380 21.15 39.89 -2.23
C ALA A 380 21.63 41.35 -2.20
N GLN A 381 22.93 41.59 -2.05
CA GLN A 381 23.51 42.94 -2.13
C GLN A 381 23.37 43.52 -3.53
N GLN A 382 23.53 42.70 -4.59
CA GLN A 382 23.38 43.13 -5.96
C GLN A 382 21.93 43.48 -6.32
N VAL A 383 20.94 42.75 -5.80
CA VAL A 383 19.51 43.05 -6.00
C VAL A 383 19.08 44.29 -5.23
N TYR A 384 19.71 44.57 -4.08
CA TYR A 384 19.41 45.73 -3.25
C TYR A 384 20.00 47.05 -3.80
N LYS A 385 21.20 46.97 -4.40
CA LYS A 385 21.86 48.10 -5.07
C LYS A 385 21.18 48.42 -6.39
#